data_AF-A0A399NSZ8-F1
#
_entry.id   AF-A0A399NSZ8-F1
#
_cell.length_a   1.000
_cell.length_b   1.000
_cell.length_c   1.000
_cell.angle_alpha   90.00
_cell.angle_beta   90.00
_cell.angle_gamma   90.00
#
_symmetry.space_group_name_H-M   'P 1'
#
loop_
_entity.id
_entity.type
_entity.pdbx_description
1 polymer ?
#
loop_
_entity_poly.entity_id
_entity_poly.type
_entity_poly.pdbx_seq_one_letter_code
_entity_poly.pdbx_strand_id
1 'polypeptide(L)' 'MDWLVAEETLDALGLGYLADPHELMLEDGSWLRVRIAEVSPEEIRVTKDEWGETTATQLSYTVPFPVDEHLLRPADPLQR' A
#
# COMPACT_ATOMS: atom_id res chain seq x y z
N MET A 1 -21.40 8.42 -6.40
CA MET A 1 -20.45 8.10 -7.48
C MET A 1 -20.98 6.89 -8.21
N ASP A 2 -20.93 6.91 -9.53
CA ASP A 2 -21.47 5.83 -10.37
C ASP A 2 -20.51 4.64 -10.33
N TRP A 3 -21.03 3.45 -10.04
CA TRP A 3 -20.23 2.25 -9.83
C TRP A 3 -19.45 1.88 -11.10
N LEU A 4 -19.99 2.18 -12.28
CA LEU A 4 -19.33 1.98 -13.57
C LEU A 4 -18.05 2.82 -13.72
N VAL A 5 -18.06 4.07 -13.24
CA VAL A 5 -16.89 4.95 -13.28
C VAL A 5 -15.80 4.45 -12.32
N ALA A 6 -16.21 3.93 -11.15
CA ALA A 6 -15.28 3.32 -10.21
C ALA A 6 -14.63 2.06 -10.80
N GLU A 7 -15.40 1.20 -11.48
CA GLU A 7 -14.87 0.01 -12.15
C GLU A 7 -13.94 0.33 -13.32
N GLU A 8 -14.33 1.23 -14.23
CA GLU A 8 -13.46 1.62 -15.36
C GLU A 8 -12.17 2.30 -14.86
N THR A 9 -12.24 3.05 -13.76
CA THR A 9 -11.04 3.63 -13.13
C THR A 9 -10.16 2.54 -12.51
N LEU A 10 -10.75 1.54 -11.86
CA LEU A 10 -10.01 0.40 -11.30
C LEU A 10 -9.33 -0.44 -12.40
N ASP A 11 -10.02 -0.67 -13.51
CA ASP A 11 -9.53 -1.42 -14.67
C ASP A 11 -8.42 -0.64 -15.40
N ALA A 12 -8.59 0.67 -15.60
CA ALA A 12 -7.60 1.54 -16.24
C ALA A 12 -6.33 1.76 -15.38
N LEU A 13 -6.46 1.81 -14.05
CA LEU A 13 -5.31 1.80 -13.13
C LEU A 13 -4.66 0.41 -13.04
N GLY A 14 -5.44 -0.65 -13.33
CA GLY A 14 -5.08 -2.03 -13.09
C GLY A 14 -4.83 -2.33 -11.60
N LEU A 15 -4.45 -3.58 -11.29
CA LEU A 15 -3.93 -3.94 -9.96
C LEU A 15 -2.45 -3.52 -9.78
N GLY A 16 -1.86 -2.85 -10.77
CA GLY A 16 -0.42 -2.51 -10.78
C GLY A 16 0.00 -1.65 -9.60
N TYR A 17 -0.81 -0.64 -9.24
CA TYR A 17 -0.55 0.22 -8.09
C TYR A 17 -0.57 -0.53 -6.73
N LEU A 18 -1.22 -1.70 -6.66
CA LEU A 18 -1.18 -2.57 -5.48
C LEU A 18 0.13 -3.37 -5.40
N ALA A 19 0.73 -3.66 -6.55
CA ALA A 19 1.97 -4.42 -6.64
C ALA A 19 3.22 -3.57 -6.38
N ASP A 20 3.11 -2.26 -6.58
CA ASP A 20 4.21 -1.33 -6.34
C ASP A 20 4.58 -1.24 -4.85
N PRO A 21 5.88 -1.29 -4.52
CA PRO A 21 6.33 -1.14 -3.15
C PRO A 21 6.14 0.30 -2.67
N HIS A 22 5.71 0.41 -1.41
CA HIS A 22 5.53 1.66 -0.69
C HIS A 22 6.37 1.63 0.59
N GLU A 23 6.56 2.79 1.22
CA GLU A 23 7.18 2.94 2.52
C GLU A 23 6.15 3.49 3.52
N LEU A 24 6.01 2.81 4.65
CA LEU A 24 5.15 3.20 5.77
C LEU A 24 6.01 3.77 6.91
N MET A 25 5.66 4.94 7.41
CA MET A 25 6.26 5.51 8.62
C MET A 25 5.76 4.76 9.85
N LEU A 26 6.68 4.16 10.59
CA LEU A 26 6.40 3.53 11.87
C LEU A 26 6.48 4.53 13.02
N GLU A 27 5.89 4.18 14.17
CA GLU A 27 5.88 5.04 15.37
C GLU A 27 7.28 5.30 15.94
N ASP A 28 8.26 4.43 15.63
CA ASP A 28 9.67 4.60 16.00
C ASP A 28 10.44 5.55 15.07
N GLY A 29 9.78 6.10 14.05
CA GLY A 29 10.34 7.00 13.04
C GLY A 29 11.09 6.30 11.91
N SER A 30 11.06 4.96 11.84
CA SER A 30 11.63 4.19 10.74
C SER A 30 10.64 4.02 9.59
N TRP A 31 11.17 3.82 8.38
CA TRP A 31 10.38 3.50 7.20
C TRP A 31 10.38 1.99 6.96
N LEU A 32 9.18 1.40 6.86
CA LEU A 32 8.99 -0.01 6.55
C LEU A 32 8.51 -0.17 5.10
N ARG A 33 9.16 -1.04 4.33
CA ARG A 33 8.69 -1.38 2.99
C ARG A 33 7.44 -2.26 3.07
N VAL A 34 6.38 -1.85 2.37
CA VAL A 34 5.06 -2.47 2.38
C VAL A 34 4.48 -2.55 0.96
N ARG A 35 3.43 -3.34 0.77
CA ARG A 35 2.56 -3.32 -0.42
C ARG A 35 1.12 -3.12 -0.01
N ILE A 36 0.35 -2.42 -0.85
CA ILE A 36 -1.06 -2.21 -0.63
C ILE A 36 -1.80 -3.52 -0.89
N ALA A 37 -2.49 -4.03 0.13
CA ALA A 37 -3.29 -5.24 0.05
C ALA A 37 -4.76 -4.94 -0.27
N GLU A 38 -5.28 -3.83 0.29
CA GLU A 38 -6.67 -3.41 0.09
C GLU A 38 -6.76 -1.88 0.18
N VAL A 39 -7.63 -1.29 -0.64
CA VAL A 39 -8.00 0.12 -0.55
C VAL A 39 -9.50 0.22 -0.44
N SER A 40 -9.97 0.94 0.57
CA SER A 40 -11.37 1.27 0.76
C SER A 40 -11.51 2.76 1.08
N PRO A 41 -12.72 3.34 0.98
CA PRO A 41 -12.96 4.73 1.41
C PRO A 41 -12.75 4.95 2.91
N GLU A 42 -12.74 3.88 3.70
CA GLU A 42 -12.58 3.92 5.16
C GLU A 42 -11.10 3.85 5.55
N GLU A 43 -10.36 2.94 4.90
CA GLU A 43 -8.96 2.68 5.21
C GLU A 43 -8.19 2.05 4.04
N ILE A 44 -6.87 2.16 4.10
CA ILE A 44 -5.94 1.40 3.26
C ILE A 44 -5.26 0.36 4.15
N ARG A 45 -5.27 -0.89 3.69
CA ARG A 45 -4.52 -1.97 4.31
C ARG A 45 -3.24 -2.22 3.55
N VAL A 46 -2.12 -2.24 4.28
CA VAL A 46 -0.81 -2.57 3.74
C VAL A 46 -0.22 -3.77 4.45
N THR A 47 0.62 -4.51 3.75
CA THR A 47 1.34 -5.67 4.29
C THR A 47 2.82 -5.48 4.10
N LYS A 48 3.62 -5.93 5.06
CA LYS A 48 5.08 -5.88 4.96
C LYS A 48 5.54 -6.56 3.67
N ASP A 49 6.45 -5.90 2.95
CA ASP A 49 7.12 -6.46 1.79
C ASP A 49 8.09 -7.55 2.26
N GLU A 50 7.72 -8.81 2.07
CA GLU A 50 8.51 -9.96 2.53
C GLU A 50 9.34 -10.60 1.40
N TRP A 51 9.52 -9.93 0.26
CA TRP A 51 10.40 -10.37 -0.85
C TRP A 51 10.40 -11.90 -1.15
N GLY A 52 9.23 -12.53 -1.16
CA GLY A 52 9.09 -13.96 -1.50
C GLY A 52 9.37 -14.95 -0.36
N GLU A 53 9.50 -14.47 0.88
CA GLU A 53 9.53 -15.32 2.07
C GLU A 53 8.12 -15.77 2.48
N THR A 54 7.67 -16.91 1.95
CA THR A 54 6.31 -17.44 2.17
C THR A 54 6.04 -17.92 3.61
N THR A 55 7.07 -18.07 4.45
CA THR A 55 6.96 -18.62 5.81
C THR A 55 6.89 -17.56 6.91
N ALA A 56 7.08 -16.29 6.56
CA ALA A 56 7.09 -15.22 7.53
C ALA A 56 5.65 -14.83 7.94
N THR A 57 5.49 -14.40 9.20
CA THR A 57 4.19 -13.94 9.70
C THR A 57 3.82 -12.67 8.97
N GLN A 58 2.79 -12.74 8.13
CA GLN A 58 2.32 -11.59 7.36
C GLN A 58 1.86 -10.48 8.31
N LEU A 59 2.69 -9.45 8.43
CA LEU A 59 2.41 -8.30 9.28
C LEU A 59 1.59 -7.30 8.46
N SER A 60 0.39 -6.98 8.96
CA SER A 60 -0.55 -6.07 8.31
C SER A 60 -0.74 -4.81 9.14
N TYR A 61 -0.85 -3.69 8.44
CA TYR A 61 -1.04 -2.36 9.01
C TYR A 61 -2.20 -1.68 8.31
N THR A 62 -2.90 -0.82 9.05
CA THR A 62 -3.99 0.00 8.52
C THR A 62 -3.59 1.46 8.59
N VAL A 63 -3.81 2.20 7.50
CA VAL A 63 -3.65 3.65 7.43
C VAL A 63 -4.95 4.32 6.98
N PRO A 64 -5.25 5.54 7.45
CA PRO A 64 -6.48 6.22 7.08
C PRO A 64 -6.51 6.61 5.60
N PHE A 65 -7.72 6.69 5.03
CA PHE A 65 -7.96 7.32 3.75
C PHE A 65 -8.66 8.69 3.95
N PRO A 66 -8.22 9.77 3.28
CA PRO A 66 -7.04 9.88 2.43
C PRO A 66 -5.75 9.78 3.27
N VAL A 67 -4.71 9.16 2.69
CA VAL A 67 -3.43 8.96 3.37
C VAL A 67 -2.48 10.13 3.14
N ASP A 68 -1.73 10.50 4.17
CA ASP A 68 -0.70 11.55 4.12
C ASP A 68 0.63 10.97 3.60
N GLU A 69 1.35 11.72 2.75
CA GLU A 69 2.66 11.31 2.20
C GLU A 69 3.75 11.14 3.28
N HIS A 70 3.58 11.79 4.43
CA HIS A 70 4.44 11.60 5.59
C HIS A 70 4.19 10.27 6.31
N LEU A 71 3.07 9.61 6.04
CA LEU A 71 2.70 8.31 6.59
C LEU A 71 2.91 7.17 5.60
N LEU A 72 2.48 7.32 4.35
CA LEU A 72 2.64 6.31 3.30
C LEU A 72 3.07 6.98 1.99
N ARG A 73 4.18 6.52 1.42
CA ARG A 73 4.70 7.06 0.15
C ARG A 73 5.17 5.96 -0.80
N PRO A 74 5.27 6.24 -2.12
CA PRO A 74 5.93 5.32 -3.05
C PRO A 74 7.37 5.04 -2.62
N ALA A 75 7.79 3.78 -2.65
CA ALA A 75 9.17 3.43 -2.32
C ALA A 75 10.11 3.88 -3.44
N ASP A 76 11.26 4.43 -3.07
CA ASP A 76 12.29 4.78 -4.05
C ASP A 76 12.90 3.50 -4.66
N PRO A 77 12.85 3.31 -5.99
CA PRO A 77 13.36 2.10 -6.64
C PRO A 77 14.90 2.00 -6.63
N LEU A 78 15.63 3.06 -6.27
CA LEU A 78 17.08 3.12 -6.23
C LEU A 78 17.68 2.87 -4.84
N GLN A 79 16.85 2.83 -3.79
CA GLN A 79 17.27 2.40 -2.46
C GLN A 79 17.32 0.86 -2.41
N ARG A 80 18.49 0.32 -2.78
CA ARG A 80 18.80 -1.13 -2.77
C ARG A 80 19.95 -1.43 -1.83
#